data_AF-A0A7V9UYS2-F1
#
_entry.id   AF-A0A7V9UYS2-F1
#
_cell.length_a   1.000
_cell.length_b   1.000
_cell.length_c   1.000
_cell.angle_alpha   90.00
_cell.angle_beta   90.00
_cell.angle_gamma   90.00
#
_symmetry.space_group_name_H-M   'P 1'
#
loop_
_entity.id
_entity.type
_entity.pdbx_description
1 polymer ?
#
loop_
_entity_poly.entity_id
_entity_poly.type
_entity_poly.pdbx_seq_one_letter_code
_entity_poly.pdbx_strand_id
1 'polypeptide(L)'
;MRNRSTPILAVLAAVVGAVFAIAVAVVLLGDEATASRADYQANVVNARDRVDFALARITRSQSIDELIERVDEASAVLGKTASDLDDTGVAPGFEPANARLVKTLQSFSDELAATAAQFRDPSFAASLAGITSLSFPQWTQTNKVLADLKKQGLQVEQLERH
;
A
#
# COMPACT_ATOMS: atom_id res chain seq x y z
N MET A 1 8.26 50.78 2.82
CA MET A 1 7.05 50.72 3.68
C MET A 1 6.00 49.85 2.98
N ARG A 2 5.37 48.92 3.73
CA ARG A 2 4.27 47.98 3.39
C ARG A 2 4.63 46.96 2.29
N ASN A 3 4.99 45.72 2.58
CA ASN A 3 4.35 44.68 3.42
C ASN A 3 2.86 44.48 3.12
N ARG A 4 2.56 43.45 2.31
CA ARG A 4 1.32 42.66 2.35
C ARG A 4 1.65 41.22 1.99
N SER A 5 2.09 40.50 3.02
CA SER A 5 1.86 39.08 3.18
C SER A 5 0.37 38.76 2.99
N THR A 6 0.06 37.68 2.27
CA THR A 6 -1.25 37.03 2.37
C THR A 6 -1.03 35.51 2.28
N PRO A 7 -1.34 34.75 3.33
CA PRO A 7 -1.16 33.30 3.37
C PRO A 7 -2.33 32.62 2.65
N ILE A 8 -2.05 31.68 1.75
CA ILE A 8 -3.09 30.80 1.21
C ILE A 8 -3.11 29.53 2.07
N LEU A 9 -3.90 29.62 3.13
CA LEU A 9 -4.51 28.50 3.83
C LEU A 9 -5.82 28.20 3.10
N ALA A 10 -5.97 26.99 2.55
CA ALA A 10 -7.26 26.48 2.10
C ALA A 10 -7.40 25.04 2.55
N VAL A 11 -7.89 24.86 3.78
CA VAL A 11 -8.50 23.62 4.26
C VAL A 11 -10.00 23.84 4.17
N LEU A 12 -10.70 23.04 3.37
CA LEU A 12 -12.15 22.91 3.42
C LEU A 12 -12.50 21.43 3.42
N ALA A 13 -13.04 20.98 4.55
CA ALA A 13 -13.53 19.62 4.80
C ALA A 13 -15.07 19.64 4.86
N ALA A 14 -15.72 18.67 4.20
CA ALA A 14 -17.05 18.10 4.46
C ALA A 14 -17.23 16.97 3.40
N VAL A 15 -17.68 15.71 3.63
CA VAL A 15 -18.78 15.16 4.45
C VAL A 15 -18.59 13.63 4.63
N VAL A 16 -18.80 13.16 5.87
CA VAL A 16 -19.36 11.88 6.39
C VAL A 16 -19.15 10.55 5.63
N GLY A 17 -18.50 9.62 6.34
CA GLY A 17 -18.29 8.20 6.01
C GLY A 17 -16.84 7.89 6.34
N ALA A 18 -16.56 7.02 7.32
CA ALA A 18 -15.22 6.84 7.90
C ALA A 18 -14.18 6.45 6.82
N VAL A 19 -13.50 7.46 6.28
CA VAL A 19 -12.40 7.36 5.34
C VAL A 19 -11.31 8.28 5.89
N PHE A 20 -10.26 7.70 6.45
CA PHE A 20 -9.04 8.43 6.79
C PHE A 20 -8.32 8.79 5.49
N ALA A 21 -8.80 9.84 4.80
CA ALA A 21 -8.09 10.42 3.68
C ALA A 21 -7.08 11.45 4.21
N ILE A 22 -5.85 11.01 4.47
CA ILE A 22 -4.73 11.93 4.69
C ILE A 22 -4.36 12.50 3.32
N ALA A 23 -4.89 13.67 2.98
CA ALA A 23 -4.50 14.40 1.78
C ALA A 23 -3.17 15.14 2.05
N VAL A 24 -2.06 14.56 1.59
CA VAL A 24 -0.75 15.26 1.57
C VAL A 24 -0.67 16.07 0.28
N ALA A 25 -0.68 17.40 0.39
CA ALA A 25 -0.46 18.29 -0.74
C ALA A 25 1.04 18.38 -1.03
N VAL A 26 1.52 17.74 -2.09
CA VAL A 26 2.92 17.84 -2.55
C VAL A 26 3.05 19.02 -3.52
N VAL A 27 3.79 20.05 -3.13
CA VAL A 27 4.23 21.13 -4.04
C VAL A 27 5.52 20.65 -4.72
N LEU A 28 5.42 20.21 -5.98
CA LEU A 28 6.58 19.87 -6.80
C LEU A 28 7.13 21.13 -7.47
N LEU A 29 8.21 21.68 -6.91
CA LEU A 29 9.14 22.56 -7.62
C LEU A 29 10.38 21.72 -7.95
N GLY A 30 10.70 21.64 -9.25
CA GLY A 30 11.73 20.79 -9.81
C GLY A 30 13.14 21.06 -9.26
N ASP A 31 13.54 20.16 -8.38
CA ASP A 31 14.87 19.60 -8.19
C ASP A 31 14.61 18.13 -7.79
N GLU A 32 15.56 17.20 -7.82
CA GLU A 32 15.34 15.86 -7.22
C GLU A 32 15.18 16.02 -5.70
N ALA A 33 14.00 16.48 -5.27
CA ALA A 33 13.71 16.81 -3.90
C ALA A 33 13.53 15.51 -3.14
N THR A 34 14.65 14.97 -2.65
CA THR A 34 14.66 13.90 -1.65
C THR A 34 13.66 14.27 -0.55
N ALA A 35 12.73 13.37 -0.24
CA ALA A 35 11.71 13.66 0.76
C ALA A 35 12.33 13.86 2.14
N SER A 36 11.67 14.64 3.00
CA SER A 36 12.07 14.64 4.41
C SER A 36 11.82 13.25 5.01
N ARG A 37 12.55 12.89 6.07
CA ARG A 37 12.32 11.62 6.79
C ARG A 37 10.87 11.48 7.27
N ALA A 38 10.24 12.58 7.68
CA ALA A 38 8.86 12.58 8.15
C ALA A 38 7.87 12.31 7.00
N ASP A 39 8.08 12.94 5.84
CA ASP A 39 7.24 12.73 4.66
C ASP A 39 7.38 11.30 4.13
N TYR A 40 8.62 10.80 4.04
CA TYR A 40 8.86 9.42 3.63
C TYR A 40 8.22 8.42 4.60
N GLN A 41 8.31 8.65 5.92
CA GLN A 41 7.62 7.81 6.90
C GLN A 41 6.10 7.82 6.68
N ALA A 42 5.50 8.98 6.45
CA ALA A 42 4.07 9.09 6.19
C ALA A 42 3.67 8.33 4.93
N ASN A 43 4.47 8.39 3.87
CA ASN A 43 4.24 7.64 2.63
C ASN A 43 4.32 6.13 2.85
N VAL A 44 5.33 5.64 3.59
CA VAL A 44 5.47 4.21 3.90
C VAL A 44 4.31 3.72 4.78
N VAL A 45 3.90 4.49 5.79
CA VAL A 45 2.76 4.14 6.65
C VAL A 45 1.47 4.11 5.84
N ASN A 46 1.22 5.11 5.01
CA ASN A 46 0.04 5.14 4.14
C ASN A 46 0.02 3.94 3.18
N ALA A 47 1.16 3.60 2.58
CA ALA A 47 1.30 2.42 1.73
C ALA A 47 0.97 1.13 2.51
N ARG A 48 1.53 0.97 3.70
CA ARG A 48 1.25 -0.17 4.59
C ARG A 48 -0.25 -0.28 4.88
N ASP A 49 -0.91 0.82 5.25
CA ASP A 49 -2.32 0.81 5.64
C ASP A 49 -3.25 0.51 4.45
N ARG A 50 -2.92 1.01 3.25
CA ARG A 50 -3.66 0.68 2.01
C ARG A 50 -3.57 -0.80 1.68
N VAL A 51 -2.37 -1.39 1.80
CA VAL A 51 -2.15 -2.82 1.57
C VAL A 51 -2.89 -3.65 2.62
N ASP A 52 -2.76 -3.30 3.89
CA ASP A 52 -3.40 -4.01 4.99
C ASP A 52 -4.93 -3.99 4.87
N PHE A 53 -5.50 -2.83 4.52
CA PHE A 53 -6.93 -2.69 4.25
C PHE A 53 -7.40 -3.55 3.07
N ALA A 54 -6.62 -3.61 1.98
CA ALA A 54 -6.95 -4.44 0.84
C ALA A 54 -6.95 -5.94 1.20
N LEU A 55 -5.94 -6.39 1.95
CA LEU A 55 -5.86 -7.79 2.41
C LEU A 55 -7.00 -8.14 3.37
N ALA A 56 -7.38 -7.24 4.28
CA ALA A 56 -8.51 -7.43 5.19
C ALA A 56 -9.85 -7.61 4.46
N ARG A 57 -10.00 -7.05 3.25
CA ARG A 57 -11.22 -7.21 2.45
C ARG A 57 -11.32 -8.60 1.83
N ILE A 58 -10.20 -9.23 1.49
CA ILE A 58 -10.18 -10.61 0.96
C ILE A 58 -10.83 -11.57 1.97
N THR A 59 -10.49 -11.46 3.25
CA THR A 59 -10.95 -12.42 4.27
C THR A 59 -12.39 -12.22 4.71
N ARG A 60 -13.02 -11.11 4.29
CA ARG A 60 -14.44 -10.80 4.53
C ARG A 60 -15.36 -11.25 3.40
N SER A 61 -14.80 -11.88 2.35
CA SER A 61 -15.58 -12.35 1.20
C SER A 61 -16.60 -13.42 1.62
N GLN A 62 -17.83 -13.30 1.13
CA GLN A 62 -18.93 -14.18 1.50
C GLN A 62 -19.24 -15.26 0.45
N SER A 63 -18.59 -15.18 -0.70
CA SER A 63 -18.72 -16.13 -1.80
C SER A 63 -17.40 -16.31 -2.56
N ILE A 64 -17.31 -17.34 -3.40
CA ILE A 64 -16.13 -17.56 -4.25
C ILE A 64 -15.99 -16.42 -5.27
N ASP A 65 -17.09 -15.96 -5.87
CA ASP A 65 -17.05 -14.85 -6.84
C ASP A 65 -16.55 -13.56 -6.17
N GLU A 66 -17.05 -13.26 -4.95
CA GLU A 66 -16.55 -12.13 -4.18
C GLU A 66 -15.08 -12.32 -3.80
N LEU A 67 -14.66 -13.53 -3.40
CA LEU A 67 -13.25 -13.81 -3.08
C LEU A 67 -12.35 -13.50 -4.28
N ILE A 68 -12.71 -13.97 -5.46
CA ILE A 68 -11.96 -13.71 -6.71
C ILE A 68 -11.89 -12.20 -6.96
N GLU A 69 -13.02 -11.50 -6.87
CA GLU A 69 -13.09 -10.05 -7.05
C GLU A 69 -12.19 -9.31 -6.05
N ARG A 70 -12.24 -9.65 -4.75
CA ARG A 70 -11.41 -9.02 -3.71
C ARG A 70 -9.92 -9.28 -3.89
N VAL A 71 -9.53 -10.47 -4.34
CA VAL A 71 -8.12 -10.78 -4.63
C VAL A 71 -7.62 -9.94 -5.81
N ASP A 72 -8.43 -9.77 -6.86
CA ASP A 72 -8.13 -8.91 -8.01
C ASP A 72 -8.05 -7.43 -7.62
N GLU A 73 -9.02 -6.93 -6.84
CA GLU A 73 -9.01 -5.57 -6.28
C GLU A 73 -7.75 -5.34 -5.44
N ALA A 74 -7.38 -6.30 -4.59
CA ALA A 74 -6.19 -6.21 -3.77
C ALA A 74 -4.92 -6.18 -4.62
N SER A 75 -4.82 -7.02 -5.65
CA SER A 75 -3.72 -6.96 -6.62
C SER A 75 -3.57 -5.54 -7.18
N ALA A 76 -4.64 -4.95 -7.72
CA ALA A 76 -4.61 -3.60 -8.27
C ALA A 76 -4.19 -2.54 -7.23
N VAL A 77 -4.69 -2.64 -5.99
CA VAL A 77 -4.29 -1.73 -4.90
C VAL A 77 -2.81 -1.86 -4.56
N LEU A 78 -2.28 -3.08 -4.45
CA LEU A 78 -0.88 -3.32 -4.12
C LEU A 78 0.03 -2.80 -5.23
N GLY A 79 -0.30 -3.07 -6.50
CA GLY A 79 0.44 -2.59 -7.66
C GLY A 79 0.47 -1.05 -7.71
N LYS A 80 -0.70 -0.40 -7.56
CA LYS A 80 -0.78 1.06 -7.53
C LYS A 80 -0.04 1.66 -6.34
N THR A 81 -0.12 1.03 -5.17
CA THR A 81 0.60 1.47 -3.96
C THR A 81 2.11 1.38 -4.17
N ALA A 82 2.60 0.34 -4.84
CA ALA A 82 4.01 0.21 -5.16
C ALA A 82 4.47 1.32 -6.12
N SER A 83 3.71 1.60 -7.18
CA SER A 83 4.00 2.71 -8.10
C SER A 83 3.96 4.07 -7.40
N ASP A 84 2.94 4.32 -6.57
CA ASP A 84 2.84 5.57 -5.79
C ASP A 84 4.07 5.76 -4.90
N LEU A 85 4.54 4.69 -4.25
CA LEU A 85 5.70 4.76 -3.39
C LEU A 85 7.01 4.98 -4.16
N ASP A 86 7.12 4.44 -5.38
CA ASP A 86 8.26 4.64 -6.29
C ASP A 86 8.29 6.06 -6.86
N ASP A 87 7.11 6.63 -7.16
CA ASP A 87 6.95 7.98 -7.69
C ASP A 87 7.12 9.07 -6.60
N THR A 88 7.00 8.69 -5.32
CA THR A 88 7.24 9.62 -4.20
C THR A 88 8.71 9.74 -3.85
N GLY A 89 9.14 10.94 -3.46
CA GLY A 89 10.50 11.17 -2.97
C GLY A 89 10.86 10.25 -1.80
N VAL A 90 12.10 9.78 -1.78
CA VAL A 90 12.65 8.93 -0.70
C VAL A 90 13.56 9.78 0.18
N ALA A 91 13.52 9.53 1.49
CA ALA A 91 14.43 10.20 2.42
C ALA A 91 15.85 9.62 2.31
N PRO A 92 16.89 10.46 2.43
CA PRO A 92 18.28 10.01 2.32
C PRO A 92 18.61 8.84 3.25
N GLY A 93 19.21 7.79 2.69
CA GLY A 93 19.63 6.59 3.41
C GLY A 93 18.58 5.47 3.46
N PHE A 94 17.38 5.69 2.93
CA PHE A 94 16.31 4.68 2.86
C PHE A 94 16.10 4.10 1.45
N GLU A 95 16.79 4.58 0.43
CA GLU A 95 16.62 4.22 -0.98
C GLU A 95 16.71 2.70 -1.22
N PRO A 96 17.69 1.97 -0.66
CA PRO A 96 17.76 0.53 -0.84
C PRO A 96 16.59 -0.20 -0.19
N ALA A 97 16.07 0.31 0.92
CA ALA A 97 14.93 -0.28 1.61
C ALA A 97 13.61 0.06 0.89
N ASN A 98 13.48 1.27 0.35
CA ASN A 98 12.35 1.67 -0.49
C ASN A 98 12.24 0.80 -1.75
N ALA A 99 13.35 0.65 -2.49
CA ALA A 99 13.39 -0.19 -3.68
C ALA A 99 13.00 -1.65 -3.40
N ARG A 100 13.40 -2.19 -2.24
CA ARG A 100 12.95 -3.53 -1.81
C ARG A 100 11.46 -3.55 -1.46
N LEU A 101 10.93 -2.51 -0.83
CA LEU A 101 9.51 -2.44 -0.49
C LEU A 101 8.67 -2.37 -1.76
N VAL A 102 8.96 -1.44 -2.67
CA VAL A 102 8.31 -1.31 -3.99
C VAL A 102 8.33 -2.64 -4.74
N LYS A 103 9.51 -3.27 -4.88
CA LYS A 103 9.65 -4.55 -5.57
C LYS A 103 8.80 -5.66 -4.93
N THR A 104 8.78 -5.73 -3.61
CA THR A 104 8.04 -6.77 -2.90
C THR A 104 6.53 -6.55 -3.03
N LEU A 105 6.07 -5.30 -3.00
CA LEU A 105 4.67 -4.95 -3.23
C LEU A 105 4.23 -5.26 -4.67
N GLN A 106 5.05 -4.97 -5.68
CA GLN A 106 4.81 -5.39 -7.07
C GLN A 106 4.72 -6.91 -7.18
N SER A 107 5.68 -7.63 -6.59
CA SER A 107 5.67 -9.10 -6.62
C SER A 107 4.44 -9.67 -5.91
N PHE A 108 3.96 -9.02 -4.85
CA PHE A 108 2.75 -9.43 -4.14
C PHE A 108 1.49 -9.13 -4.97
N SER A 109 1.45 -7.98 -5.65
CA SER A 109 0.40 -7.67 -6.64
C SER A 109 0.32 -8.75 -7.72
N ASP A 110 1.45 -9.15 -8.30
CA ASP A 110 1.51 -10.21 -9.33
C ASP A 110 1.05 -11.56 -8.78
N GLU A 111 1.45 -11.90 -7.55
CA GLU A 111 1.00 -13.13 -6.88
C GLU A 111 -0.52 -13.16 -6.68
N LEU A 112 -1.12 -12.04 -6.26
CA LEU A 112 -2.57 -11.93 -6.10
C LEU A 112 -3.28 -12.03 -7.46
N ALA A 113 -2.79 -11.35 -8.50
CA ALA A 113 -3.36 -11.44 -9.85
C ALA A 113 -3.33 -12.87 -10.39
N ALA A 114 -2.18 -13.55 -10.23
CA ALA A 114 -2.04 -14.94 -10.63
C ALA A 114 -3.00 -15.85 -9.85
N THR A 115 -3.17 -15.60 -8.55
CA THR A 115 -4.10 -16.34 -7.70
C THR A 115 -5.55 -16.15 -8.17
N ALA A 116 -5.99 -14.92 -8.43
CA ALA A 116 -7.32 -14.64 -8.94
C ALA A 116 -7.54 -15.27 -10.34
N ALA A 117 -6.54 -15.23 -11.21
CA ALA A 117 -6.60 -15.90 -12.51
C ALA A 117 -6.76 -17.42 -12.36
N GLN A 118 -6.02 -18.04 -11.44
CA GLN A 118 -6.15 -19.47 -11.13
C GLN A 118 -7.53 -19.81 -10.57
N PHE A 119 -8.11 -18.95 -9.74
CA PHE A 119 -9.43 -19.19 -9.16
C PHE A 119 -10.57 -19.13 -10.20
N ARG A 120 -10.36 -18.38 -11.30
CA ARG A 120 -11.30 -18.34 -12.43
C ARG A 120 -11.23 -19.58 -13.31
N ASP A 121 -10.18 -20.40 -13.19
CA ASP A 121 -10.06 -21.63 -13.95
C ASP A 121 -11.11 -22.65 -13.48
N PRO A 122 -12.03 -23.09 -14.37
CA PRO A 122 -13.06 -24.07 -14.00
C PRO A 122 -12.48 -25.39 -13.49
N SER A 123 -11.26 -25.77 -13.90
CA SER A 123 -10.58 -26.97 -13.42
C SER A 123 -10.13 -26.85 -11.96
N PHE A 124 -9.97 -25.62 -11.45
CA PHE A 124 -9.56 -25.34 -10.08
C PHE A 124 -10.75 -25.10 -9.13
N ALA A 125 -11.96 -24.89 -9.66
CA ALA A 125 -13.17 -24.60 -8.89
C ALA A 125 -13.50 -25.66 -7.82
N ALA A 126 -13.24 -26.94 -8.10
CA ALA A 126 -13.44 -28.02 -7.13
C ALA A 126 -12.44 -27.96 -5.96
N SER A 127 -11.22 -27.46 -6.19
CA SER A 127 -10.20 -27.29 -5.16
C SER A 127 -10.45 -26.08 -4.27
N LEU A 128 -11.10 -25.03 -4.80
CA LEU A 128 -11.44 -23.81 -4.06
C LEU A 128 -12.35 -24.07 -2.85
N ALA A 129 -13.32 -24.97 -2.98
CA ALA A 129 -14.27 -25.29 -1.91
C ALA A 129 -13.60 -25.87 -0.64
N GLY A 130 -12.36 -26.36 -0.74
CA GLY A 130 -11.59 -26.89 0.39
C GLY A 130 -10.55 -25.93 0.97
N ILE A 131 -10.39 -24.74 0.41
CA ILE A 131 -9.39 -23.77 0.89
C ILE A 131 -9.93 -23.07 2.13
N THR A 132 -9.28 -23.29 3.27
CA THR A 132 -9.61 -22.64 4.55
C THR A 132 -8.71 -21.45 4.86
N SER A 133 -7.60 -21.29 4.14
CA SER A 133 -6.69 -20.15 4.29
C SER A 133 -5.89 -19.90 3.02
N LEU A 134 -5.56 -18.63 2.77
CA LEU A 134 -4.63 -18.21 1.74
C LEU A 134 -3.31 -17.80 2.40
N SER A 135 -2.20 -18.22 1.81
CA SER A 135 -0.86 -17.86 2.29
C SER A 135 -0.04 -17.36 1.12
N PHE A 136 0.48 -16.15 1.27
CA PHE A 136 1.28 -15.48 0.26
C PHE A 136 2.71 -15.30 0.77
N PRO A 137 3.75 -15.89 0.16
CA PRO A 137 5.13 -15.66 0.55
C PRO A 137 5.51 -14.19 0.51
N GLN A 138 4.91 -13.39 -0.39
CA GLN A 138 5.20 -11.96 -0.48
C GLN A 138 4.67 -11.15 0.70
N TRP A 139 3.66 -11.62 1.44
CA TRP A 139 3.28 -11.03 2.74
C TRP A 139 4.45 -11.10 3.73
N THR A 140 5.11 -12.25 3.79
CA THR A 140 6.28 -12.47 4.68
C THR A 140 7.45 -11.57 4.28
N GLN A 141 7.73 -11.47 2.97
CA GLN A 141 8.80 -10.61 2.48
C GLN A 141 8.51 -9.14 2.72
N THR A 142 7.26 -8.70 2.52
CA THR A 142 6.86 -7.31 2.77
C THR A 142 7.07 -6.96 4.25
N ASN A 143 6.64 -7.86 5.15
CA ASN A 143 6.83 -7.68 6.59
C ASN A 143 8.30 -7.69 7.03
N LYS A 144 9.18 -8.41 6.32
CA LYS A 144 10.62 -8.33 6.53
C LYS A 144 11.16 -6.94 6.19
N VAL A 145 10.75 -6.37 5.05
CA VAL A 145 11.18 -5.02 4.65
C VAL A 145 10.63 -3.95 5.60
N LEU A 146 9.35 -4.03 6.00
CA LEU A 146 8.76 -3.12 6.99
C LEU A 146 9.49 -3.18 8.34
N ALA A 147 9.86 -4.39 8.80
CA ALA A 147 10.65 -4.55 10.02
C ALA A 147 12.05 -3.93 9.89
N ASP A 148 12.70 -4.03 8.72
CA ASP A 148 14.01 -3.42 8.49
C ASP A 148 13.92 -1.88 8.42
N LEU A 149 12.84 -1.33 7.86
CA LEU A 149 12.54 0.10 7.89
C LEU A 149 12.31 0.59 9.34
N LYS A 150 11.59 -0.20 10.15
CA LYS A 150 11.40 0.07 11.58
C LYS A 150 12.73 0.10 12.35
N LYS A 151 13.64 -0.84 12.08
CA LYS A 151 14.99 -0.87 12.67
C LYS A 151 15.85 0.34 12.27
N GLN A 152 15.64 0.89 11.08
CA GLN A 152 16.28 2.14 10.62
C GLN A 152 15.60 3.39 11.24
N GLY A 153 14.58 3.18 12.08
CA GLY A 153 13.92 4.17 12.90
C GLY A 153 12.72 4.84 12.23
N LEU A 154 12.12 4.25 11.18
CA LEU A 154 10.77 4.64 10.80
C LEU A 154 9.76 4.08 11.80
N GLN A 155 8.77 4.88 12.14
CA GLN A 155 7.61 4.42 12.90
C GLN A 155 6.58 3.82 11.95
N VAL A 156 6.82 2.57 11.55
CA VAL A 156 5.91 1.79 10.71
C VAL A 156 5.69 0.41 11.32
N GLU A 157 4.44 -0.05 11.30
CA GLU A 157 4.06 -1.38 11.78
C GLU A 157 4.07 -2.42 10.66
N GLN A 158 4.09 -3.70 11.03
CA GLN A 158 3.94 -4.81 10.09
C GLN A 158 2.49 -4.90 9.58
N LEU A 159 2.30 -5.49 8.40
CA LEU A 159 0.97 -5.94 7.92
C LEU A 159 0.40 -6.98 8.87
N GLU A 160 -0.91 -6.93 9.09
CA GLU A 160 -1.62 -7.87 9.93
C GLU A 160 -1.86 -9.20 9.20
N ARG A 161 -2.16 -10.24 9.99
CA ARG A 161 -2.76 -11.47 9.46
C ARG A 161 -4.27 -11.33 9.54
N HIS A 162 -4.92 -11.55 8.41
CA HIS A 162 -6.37 -11.47 8.26
C HIS A 162 -6.99 -12.85 8.05
#